data_AF-A0A348Y9E1-F1
#
_entry.id   AF-A0A348Y9E1-F1
#
_cell.length_a   1.000
_cell.length_b   1.000
_cell.length_c   1.000
_cell.angle_alpha   90.00
_cell.angle_beta   90.00
_cell.angle_gamma   90.00
#
_symmetry.space_group_name_H-M   'P 1'
#
loop_
_entity.id
_entity.type
_entity.pdbx_description
1 polymer ?
#
loop_
_entity_poly.entity_id
_entity_poly.type
_entity_poly.pdbx_seq_one_letter_code
_entity_poly.pdbx_strand_id
1 'polypeptide(L)'
;MHEVVQDYYGKQLQSTEDLKTSACCDVSNMPSWLKPLLANIHDEVLSRYYGCGLVCPALLEGCRILDLGCGSGRDVYALAQLVGPTGHVVGVDMTDEQLA
;
A
#
# COMPACT_ATOMS: atom_id res chain seq x y z
N MET A 1 10.50 3.66 -20.89
CA MET A 1 9.33 4.00 -20.06
C MET A 1 9.42 3.34 -18.69
N HIS A 2 9.65 2.02 -18.62
CA HIS A 2 9.82 1.28 -17.35
C HIS A 2 10.88 1.89 -16.41
N GLU A 3 12.12 2.07 -16.86
CA GLU A 3 13.21 2.63 -16.05
C GLU A 3 12.90 4.03 -15.47
N VAL A 4 12.18 4.87 -16.25
CA VAL A 4 11.78 6.21 -15.82
C VAL A 4 10.75 6.15 -14.70
N VAL A 5 9.82 5.19 -14.76
CA VAL A 5 8.81 4.98 -13.72
C VAL A 5 9.45 4.40 -12.46
N GLN A 6 10.34 3.42 -12.63
CA GLN A 6 11.09 2.81 -11.53
C GLN A 6 11.94 3.86 -10.79
N ASP A 7 12.70 4.70 -11.51
CA ASP A 7 13.50 5.77 -10.92
C ASP A 7 12.63 6.81 -10.19
N TYR A 8 11.48 7.16 -10.76
CA TYR A 8 10.57 8.11 -10.13
C TYR A 8 10.05 7.60 -8.78
N TYR A 9 9.48 6.40 -8.72
CA TYR A 9 8.90 5.85 -7.48
C TYR A 9 9.94 5.28 -6.50
N GLY A 10 11.11 4.86 -6.99
CA GLY A 10 12.17 4.28 -6.15
C GLY A 10 13.11 5.33 -5.55
N LYS A 11 13.45 6.39 -6.30
CA LYS A 11 14.53 7.31 -5.91
C LYS A 11 14.10 8.77 -5.80
N GLN A 12 13.27 9.25 -6.73
CA GLN A 12 12.90 10.67 -6.74
C GLN A 12 11.83 11.00 -5.70
N LEU A 13 10.91 10.08 -5.46
CA LEU A 13 9.76 10.31 -4.59
C LEU A 13 10.13 9.94 -3.15
N GLN A 14 10.27 10.96 -2.29
CA GLN A 14 10.66 10.80 -0.89
C GLN A 14 9.46 11.05 0.05
N SER A 15 8.57 11.96 -0.32
CA SER A 15 7.32 12.21 0.40
C SER A 15 6.12 12.32 -0.54
N THR A 16 4.93 12.29 0.04
CA THR A 16 3.66 12.52 -0.68
C THR A 16 3.63 13.91 -1.35
N GLU A 17 4.42 14.88 -0.86
CA GLU A 17 4.50 16.22 -1.47
C GLU A 17 5.26 16.22 -2.82
N ASP A 18 6.08 15.21 -3.08
CA ASP A 18 6.84 15.07 -4.34
C ASP A 18 5.97 14.51 -5.50
N LEU A 19 4.71 14.16 -5.22
CA LEU A 19 3.78 13.67 -6.23
C LEU A 19 3.49 14.76 -7.27
N LYS A 20 3.87 14.47 -8.52
CA LYS A 20 3.59 15.34 -9.67
C LYS A 20 2.13 15.29 -10.13
N THR A 21 1.28 14.56 -9.40
CA THR A 21 -0.13 14.31 -9.74
C THR A 21 -1.00 14.41 -8.51
N SER A 22 -2.30 14.63 -8.70
CA SER A 22 -3.30 14.62 -7.63
C SER A 22 -3.74 13.19 -7.23
N ALA A 23 -2.87 12.19 -7.40
CA ALA A 23 -3.21 10.78 -7.18
C ALA A 23 -3.42 10.44 -5.70
N CYS A 24 -2.95 11.27 -4.77
CA CYS A 24 -3.15 10.99 -3.36
C CYS A 24 -4.60 11.30 -2.95
N CYS A 25 -5.32 10.27 -2.54
CA CYS A 25 -6.66 10.41 -2.00
C CYS A 25 -6.64 11.10 -0.64
N ASP A 26 -7.61 11.98 -0.43
CA ASP A 26 -7.81 12.70 0.81
C ASP A 26 -8.08 11.71 1.97
N VAL A 27 -7.22 11.76 2.98
CA VAL A 27 -7.32 10.99 4.23
C VAL A 27 -8.68 11.22 4.91
N SER A 28 -9.35 12.35 4.61
CA SER A 28 -10.67 12.70 5.16
C SER A 28 -11.78 11.70 4.83
N ASN A 29 -11.67 10.93 3.74
CA ASN A 29 -12.74 10.04 3.27
C ASN A 29 -12.51 8.55 3.60
N MET A 30 -11.62 8.26 4.55
CA MET A 30 -11.32 6.88 4.93
C MET A 30 -12.45 6.22 5.74
N PRO A 31 -12.89 5.00 5.37
CA PRO A 31 -13.88 4.25 6.14
C PRO A 31 -13.45 4.01 7.59
N SER A 32 -14.38 4.11 8.53
CA SER A 32 -14.09 3.93 9.97
C SER A 32 -13.51 2.56 10.33
N TRP A 33 -13.92 1.51 9.60
CA TRP A 33 -13.45 0.14 9.81
C TRP A 33 -11.97 -0.05 9.42
N LEU A 34 -11.43 0.79 8.53
CA LEU A 34 -10.05 0.68 8.05
C LEU A 34 -9.06 1.31 9.03
N LYS A 35 -9.48 2.34 9.78
CA LYS A 35 -8.65 3.05 10.77
C LYS A 35 -7.93 2.13 11.77
N PRO A 36 -8.59 1.16 12.44
CA PRO A 36 -7.91 0.28 13.38
C PRO A 36 -6.88 -0.63 12.70
N LEU A 37 -7.09 -1.02 11.44
CA LEU A 37 -6.13 -1.86 10.71
C LEU A 37 -4.86 -1.08 10.39
N LEU A 38 -5.00 0.17 9.95
CA LEU A 38 -3.85 1.03 9.65
C LEU A 38 -3.09 1.42 10.91
N ALA A 39 -3.76 1.57 12.06
CA ALA A 39 -3.12 1.85 13.34
C ALA A 39 -2.17 0.72 13.81
N ASN A 40 -2.32 -0.50 13.25
CA ASN A 40 -1.42 -1.63 13.52
C ASN A 40 -0.24 -1.71 12.55
N ILE A 41 -0.15 -0.82 11.56
CA ILE A 41 0.91 -0.79 10.55
C ILE A 41 2.00 0.18 11.02
N HIS A 42 3.26 -0.18 10.82
CA HIS A 42 4.40 0.67 11.17
C HIS A 42 4.35 2.02 10.44
N ASP A 43 4.65 3.12 11.16
CA ASP A 43 4.54 4.48 10.64
C ASP A 43 5.35 4.70 9.34
N GLU A 44 6.50 4.04 9.22
CA GLU A 44 7.35 4.10 8.02
C GLU A 44 6.68 3.53 6.77
N VAL A 45 5.87 2.48 6.92
CA VAL A 45 5.10 1.91 5.81
C VAL A 45 3.99 2.88 5.41
N LEU A 46 3.34 3.53 6.38
CA LEU A 46 2.25 4.47 6.14
C LEU A 46 2.74 5.78 5.51
N SER A 47 3.91 6.29 5.92
CA SER A 47 4.46 7.56 5.41
C SER A 47 4.91 7.48 3.95
N ARG A 48 5.19 6.27 3.45
CA ARG A 48 5.62 5.99 2.07
C ARG A 48 4.49 5.50 1.18
N TYR A 49 3.24 5.84 1.51
CA TYR A 49 2.08 5.47 0.70
C TYR A 49 1.73 6.54 -0.34
N TYR A 50 1.67 6.12 -1.60
CA TYR A 50 1.38 7.00 -2.75
C TYR A 50 0.16 6.56 -3.56
N GLY A 51 -0.71 5.73 -2.96
CA GLY A 51 -1.89 5.16 -3.62
C GLY A 51 -3.18 5.96 -3.40
N CYS A 52 -4.26 5.44 -3.97
CA CYS A 52 -5.59 6.07 -4.01
C CYS A 52 -6.59 5.48 -2.99
N GLY A 53 -6.12 4.67 -2.04
CA GLY A 53 -6.95 3.95 -1.07
C GLY A 53 -6.97 2.43 -1.31
N LEU A 54 -7.55 1.71 -0.35
CA LEU A 54 -7.54 0.26 -0.31
C LEU A 54 -8.70 -0.33 -1.12
N VAL A 55 -8.38 -1.23 -2.06
CA VAL A 55 -9.38 -2.09 -2.72
C VAL A 55 -9.57 -3.35 -1.87
N CYS A 56 -10.69 -3.41 -1.13
CA CYS A 56 -10.99 -4.51 -0.21
C CYS A 56 -12.37 -5.11 -0.48
N PRO A 57 -12.47 -6.28 -1.14
CA PRO A 57 -13.72 -7.01 -1.22
C PRO A 57 -14.15 -7.56 0.15
N ALA A 58 -15.43 -7.94 0.28
CA ALA A 58 -15.91 -8.66 1.45
C ALA A 58 -15.43 -10.12 1.44
N LEU A 59 -15.50 -10.79 2.61
CA LEU A 59 -15.21 -12.22 2.78
C LEU A 59 -13.77 -12.63 2.43
N LEU A 60 -12.79 -11.96 3.05
CA LEU A 60 -11.35 -12.21 2.79
C LEU A 60 -10.73 -13.32 3.64
N GLU A 61 -11.41 -13.83 4.66
CA GLU A 61 -10.86 -14.83 5.57
C GLU A 61 -10.37 -16.08 4.82
N GLY A 62 -9.11 -16.46 5.02
CA GLY A 62 -8.45 -17.57 4.34
C GLY A 62 -8.08 -17.33 2.87
N CYS A 63 -8.37 -16.14 2.30
CA CYS A 63 -8.04 -15.85 0.91
C CYS A 63 -6.53 -15.73 0.66
N ARG A 64 -6.16 -15.90 -0.60
CA ARG A 64 -4.82 -15.65 -1.12
C ARG A 64 -4.87 -14.43 -2.04
N ILE A 65 -4.17 -13.36 -1.69
CA ILE A 65 -4.23 -12.08 -2.39
C ILE A 65 -2.86 -11.75 -2.99
N LEU A 66 -2.87 -11.17 -4.19
CA LEU A 66 -1.71 -10.60 -4.87
C LEU A 66 -1.95 -9.08 -5.02
N ASP A 67 -1.05 -8.29 -4.47
CA ASP A 67 -1.00 -6.83 -4.60
C ASP A 67 0.08 -6.42 -5.61
N LEU A 68 -0.31 -5.66 -6.63
CA LEU A 68 0.54 -5.30 -7.77
C LEU A 68 0.89 -3.80 -7.70
N GLY A 69 2.17 -3.50 -7.51
CA GLY A 69 2.63 -2.16 -7.15
C GLY A 69 2.42 -1.88 -5.67
N CYS A 70 2.83 -2.82 -4.81
CA CYS A 70 2.53 -2.76 -3.37
C CYS A 70 3.27 -1.62 -2.63
N GLY A 71 4.28 -1.02 -3.25
CA GLY A 71 5.16 -0.04 -2.62
C GLY A 71 5.74 -0.59 -1.31
N SER A 72 5.71 0.24 -0.26
CA SER A 72 6.10 -0.12 1.11
C SER A 72 5.20 -1.18 1.77
N GLY A 73 4.07 -1.54 1.16
CA GLY A 73 3.21 -2.64 1.60
C GLY A 73 2.05 -2.24 2.51
N ARG A 74 1.63 -0.97 2.57
CA ARG A 74 0.46 -0.56 3.37
C ARG A 74 -0.75 -1.46 3.15
N ASP A 75 -1.12 -1.68 1.90
CA ASP A 75 -2.32 -2.45 1.56
C ASP A 75 -2.08 -3.94 1.84
N VAL A 76 -0.87 -4.45 1.60
CA VAL A 76 -0.46 -5.81 2.00
C VAL A 76 -0.67 -6.05 3.49
N TYR A 77 -0.18 -5.16 4.36
CA TYR A 77 -0.32 -5.31 5.81
C TYR A 77 -1.76 -5.11 6.30
N ALA A 78 -2.52 -4.22 5.67
CA ALA A 78 -3.95 -4.08 5.97
C ALA A 78 -4.74 -5.34 5.60
N LEU A 79 -4.47 -5.92 4.42
CA LEU A 79 -5.12 -7.12 3.92
C LEU A 79 -4.68 -8.37 4.71
N ALA A 80 -3.42 -8.43 5.16
CA ALA A 80 -2.92 -9.53 5.98
C ALA A 80 -3.74 -9.73 7.28
N GLN A 81 -4.18 -8.62 7.89
CA GLN A 81 -5.06 -8.65 9.06
C GLN A 81 -6.46 -9.18 8.72
N LEU A 82 -6.96 -8.91 7.51
CA LEU A 82 -8.30 -9.30 7.07
C LEU A 82 -8.40 -10.74 6.58
N VAL A 83 -7.34 -11.25 5.93
CA VAL A 83 -7.30 -12.64 5.48
C VAL A 83 -7.07 -13.63 6.64
N GLY A 84 -6.58 -13.14 7.77
CA GLY A 84 -6.37 -13.94 8.98
C GLY A 84 -5.21 -14.94 8.85
N PRO A 85 -4.98 -15.76 9.89
CA PRO A 85 -3.80 -16.62 10.00
C PRO A 85 -3.72 -17.76 8.98
N THR A 86 -4.84 -18.09 8.33
CA THR A 86 -4.91 -19.13 7.28
C THR A 86 -4.79 -18.54 5.87
N GLY A 87 -4.98 -17.23 5.73
CA GLY A 87 -4.85 -16.51 4.48
C GLY A 87 -3.42 -16.07 4.20
N HIS A 88 -3.17 -15.57 2.99
CA HIS A 88 -1.86 -15.13 2.55
C HIS A 88 -1.98 -13.91 1.64
N VAL A 89 -1.05 -12.96 1.78
CA VAL A 89 -0.94 -11.79 0.89
C VAL A 89 0.48 -11.72 0.36
N VAL A 90 0.61 -11.51 -0.95
CA VAL A 90 1.90 -11.31 -1.62
C VAL A 90 1.88 -9.94 -2.27
N GLY A 91 2.82 -9.08 -1.89
CA GLY A 91 3.08 -7.82 -2.59
C GLY A 91 4.17 -8.01 -3.65
N VAL A 92 3.97 -7.40 -4.81
CA VAL A 92 5.00 -7.29 -5.85
C VAL A 92 5.17 -5.82 -6.19
N ASP A 93 6.39 -5.33 -6.12
CA ASP A 93 6.77 -4.01 -6.60
C ASP A 93 8.03 -4.11 -7.47
N MET A 94 8.23 -3.11 -8.34
CA MET A 94 9.40 -3.03 -9.20
C MET A 94 10.55 -2.23 -8.59
N THR A 95 10.32 -1.60 -7.42
CA THR A 95 11.27 -0.70 -6.77
C THR A 95 11.86 -1.35 -5.52
N ASP A 96 13.15 -1.71 -5.58
CA ASP A 96 13.87 -2.30 -4.44
C ASP A 96 13.86 -1.36 -3.24
N GLU A 97 13.89 -0.05 -3.47
CA GLU A 97 13.85 0.95 -2.42
C GLU A 97 12.52 0.94 -1.64
N GLN A 98 11.39 0.60 -2.27
CA GLN A 98 10.11 0.46 -1.57
C GLN A 98 9.98 -0.88 -0.84
N LEU A 99 10.66 -1.92 -1.32
CA LEU A 99 10.65 -3.26 -0.72
C LEU A 99 11.61 -3.42 0.47
N ALA A 100 12.60 -2.55 0.59
CA ALA A 100 13.62 -2.54 1.65
C ALA A 100 13.11 -1.90 2.95
#